data_AF-A0AAJ1TAW1-F1
#
_entry.id   AF-A0AAJ1TAW1-F1
#
_cell.length_a   1.000
_cell.length_b   1.000
_cell.length_c   1.000
_cell.angle_alpha   90.00
_cell.angle_beta   90.00
_cell.angle_gamma   90.00
#
_symmetry.space_group_name_H-M   'P 1'
#
loop_
_entity.id
_entity.type
_entity.pdbx_description
1 polymer ?
#
loop_
_entity_poly.entity_id
_entity_poly.type
_entity_poly.pdbx_seq_one_letter_code
_entity_poly.pdbx_strand_id
1 'polypeptide(L)' 'MVERAQTPPASGHSQPTCLPCQELALAEAVANAEYDWSKATDCRVSMKRHRESGECVAGQSA' A
#
# COMPACT_ATOMS: atom_id res chain seq x y z
N MET A 1 -26.16 11.58 8.23
CA MET A 1 -25.29 10.91 9.22
C MET A 1 -24.02 10.39 8.52
N VAL A 2 -23.28 11.26 7.82
CA VAL A 2 -22.01 10.90 7.18
C VAL A 2 -20.89 11.53 7.99
N GLU A 3 -20.54 10.89 9.10
CA GLU A 3 -19.34 11.25 9.84
C GLU A 3 -18.12 10.85 9.02
N ARG A 4 -17.48 11.87 8.45
CA ARG A 4 -16.18 11.79 7.81
C ARG A 4 -15.15 11.61 8.92
N ALA A 5 -14.47 10.48 8.95
CA ALA A 5 -13.28 10.28 9.76
C ALA A 5 -12.22 9.54 8.93
N GLN A 6 -11.60 10.26 8.00
CA GLN A 6 -10.35 9.83 7.38
C GLN A 6 -9.26 10.77 7.89
N THR A 7 -8.58 10.30 8.93
CA THR A 7 -7.37 10.90 9.48
C THR A 7 -6.26 10.78 8.42
N PRO A 8 -5.50 11.84 8.11
CA PRO A 8 -4.31 11.69 7.28
C PRO A 8 -3.20 11.01 8.10
N PRO A 9 -2.60 9.88 7.67
CA PRO A 9 -1.33 9.46 8.26
C PRO A 9 -0.22 10.33 7.67
N ALA A 10 -0.04 11.52 8.26
CA ALA A 10 1.22 12.22 8.14
C ALA A 10 2.26 11.52 9.04
N SER A 11 3.36 11.10 8.41
CA SER A 11 4.69 10.94 9.00
C SER A 11 4.98 9.66 9.81
N GLY A 12 5.94 8.86 9.30
CA GLY A 12 6.84 8.07 10.16
C GLY A 12 7.00 6.57 9.89
N HIS A 13 6.39 5.97 8.87
CA HIS A 13 6.61 4.55 8.60
C HIS A 13 7.82 4.38 7.68
N SER A 14 8.89 3.74 8.20
CA SER A 14 10.07 3.29 7.44
C SER A 14 9.68 2.98 6.00
N GLN A 15 10.07 3.86 5.08
CA GLN A 15 9.61 3.78 3.70
C GLN A 15 9.90 2.37 3.19
N PRO A 16 8.91 1.66 2.63
CA PRO A 16 9.24 0.47 1.86
C PRO A 16 10.20 0.96 0.77
N THR A 17 11.37 0.35 0.67
CA THR A 17 12.49 0.80 -0.17
C THR A 17 12.23 0.72 -1.68
N CYS A 18 10.96 0.58 -2.07
CA CYS A 18 10.42 0.27 -3.39
C CYS A 18 9.21 1.16 -3.68
N LEU A 19 9.28 1.92 -4.78
CA LEU A 19 8.14 2.64 -5.37
C LEU A 19 6.87 1.78 -5.51
N PRO A 20 6.91 0.53 -6.02
CA PRO A 20 5.70 -0.29 -6.17
C PRO A 20 5.03 -0.64 -4.83
N CYS A 21 5.81 -0.79 -3.76
CA CYS A 21 5.26 -1.05 -2.43
C CYS A 21 4.53 0.18 -1.88
N GLN A 22 5.03 1.38 -2.17
CA GLN A 22 4.38 2.63 -1.78
C GLN A 22 3.08 2.85 -2.56
N GLU A 23 3.08 2.58 -3.87
CA GLU A 23 1.87 2.62 -4.70
C GLU A 23 0.81 1.62 -4.21
N LEU A 24 1.21 0.38 -3.92
CA LEU A 24 0.30 -0.63 -3.39
C LEU A 24 -0.25 -0.25 -2.01
N ALA A 25 0.54 0.41 -1.16
CA ALA A 25 0.09 0.87 0.16
C ALA A 25 -0.93 2.00 0.03
N LEU A 26 -0.70 2.92 -0.90
CA LEU A 26 -1.64 3.99 -1.21
C LEU A 26 -2.93 3.42 -1.80
N ALA A 27 -2.84 2.48 -2.74
CA ALA A 27 -3.98 1.81 -3.35
C ALA A 27 -4.81 1.02 -2.32
N GLU A 28 -4.16 0.35 -1.37
CA GLU A 28 -4.83 -0.31 -0.25
C GLU A 28 -5.59 0.70 0.62
N ALA A 29 -4.96 1.83 0.96
CA ALA A 29 -5.59 2.88 1.77
C ALA A 29 -6.82 3.48 1.06
N VAL A 30 -6.72 3.74 -0.25
CA VAL A 30 -7.85 4.20 -1.07
C VAL A 30 -8.95 3.14 -1.12
N ALA A 31 -8.61 1.88 -1.36
CA ALA A 31 -9.59 0.79 -1.38
C ALA A 31 -10.31 0.60 -0.04
N ASN A 32 -9.59 0.75 1.09
CA ASN A 32 -10.21 0.73 2.42
C ASN A 32 -11.13 1.95 2.63
N ALA A 33 -10.76 3.12 2.12
CA ALA A 33 -11.58 4.32 2.20
C ALA A 33 -12.89 4.20 1.38
N GLU A 34 -12.83 3.51 0.24
CA GLU A 34 -13.97 3.22 -0.64
C GLU A 34 -14.77 1.98 -0.17
N TYR A 35 -14.35 1.29 0.90
CA TYR A 35 -14.90 0.02 1.37
C TYR A 35 -14.82 -1.14 0.35
N ASP A 36 -13.88 -1.05 -0.59
CA ASP A 36 -13.58 -2.08 -1.56
C ASP A 36 -12.65 -3.16 -0.98
N TRP A 37 -13.21 -4.05 -0.16
CA TRP A 37 -12.47 -5.14 0.51
C TRP A 37 -11.77 -6.11 -0.45
N SER A 38 -12.31 -6.25 -1.67
CA SER A 38 -11.71 -7.06 -2.73
C SER A 38 -10.39 -6.43 -3.21
N LYS A 39 -10.40 -5.14 -3.54
CA LYS A 39 -9.22 -4.38 -3.96
C LYS A 39 -8.19 -4.27 -2.83
N ALA A 40 -8.63 -4.06 -1.59
CA ALA A 40 -7.73 -4.03 -0.43
C ALA A 40 -7.02 -5.37 -0.22
N THR A 41 -7.70 -6.50 -0.49
CA THR A 41 -7.08 -7.82 -0.39
C THR A 41 -6.12 -8.09 -1.55
N ASP A 42 -6.47 -7.66 -2.76
CA ASP A 42 -5.60 -7.73 -3.94
C ASP A 42 -4.29 -6.95 -3.74
N CYS A 43 -4.35 -5.73 -3.18
CA CYS A 43 -3.18 -4.93 -2.85
C CYS A 43 -2.27 -5.63 -1.82
N ARG A 44 -2.85 -6.26 -0.78
CA ARG A 44 -2.10 -7.03 0.22
C ARG A 44 -1.41 -8.27 -0.39
N VAL A 45 -2.10 -8.99 -1.26
CA VAL A 45 -1.54 -10.16 -1.96
C VAL A 45 -0.39 -9.73 -2.88
N SER A 46 -0.57 -8.62 -3.60
CA SER A 46 0.45 -8.04 -4.47
C SER A 46 1.70 -7.61 -3.69
N MET A 47 1.55 -6.95 -2.53
CA MET A 47 2.67 -6.64 -1.66
C MET A 47 3.41 -7.89 -1.17
N LYS A 48 2.66 -8.92 -0.75
CA LYS A 48 3.25 -10.18 -0.27
C LYS A 48 4.08 -10.83 -1.37
N ARG A 49 3.52 -10.93 -2.58
CA ARG A 49 4.21 -11.49 -3.75
C ARG A 49 5.44 -10.69 -4.13
N HIS A 50 5.36 -9.36 -4.10
CA HIS A 50 6.49 -8.49 -4.41
C HIS A 50 7.65 -8.63 -3.40
N ARG A 51 7.33 -8.81 -2.11
CA ARG A 51 8.32 -9.12 -1.07
C ARG A 51 8.92 -10.51 -1.23
N GLU A 52 8.10 -11.52 -1.55
CA GLU A 52 8.54 -12.90 -1.78
C GLU A 52 9.38 -13.04 -3.06
N SER A 53 9.09 -12.24 -4.09
CA SER A 53 9.84 -12.22 -5.35
C SER A 53 11.22 -11.53 -5.23
N GLY A 54 11.46 -10.77 -4.15
CA GLY A 54 12.70 -10.02 -3.96
C GLY A 54 12.85 -8.80 -4.88
N GLU A 55 11.86 -8.52 -5.74
CA GLU A 55 11.77 -7.30 -6.58
C GLU A 55 11.74 -6.02 -5.73
N CYS A 56 11.34 -6.14 -4.46
CA CYS A 56 11.41 -5.11 -3.44
C CYS A 56 12.82 -4.52 -3.24
N VAL A 57 13.86 -5.33 -3.46
CA VAL A 57 15.27 -4.90 -3.37
C VAL A 57 15.82 -4.49 -4.74
N ALA A 58 15.26 -5.02 -5.83
CA ALA A 58 15.70 -4.74 -7.20
C ALA A 58 15.41 -3.29 -7.65
N GLY A 59 14.48 -2.59 -7.01
CA GLY A 59 14.11 -1.20 -7.33
C GLY A 59 15.05 -0.11 -6.78
N GLN A 60 16.16 -0.45 -6.12
CA GLN A 60 17.18 0.52 -5.68
C GLN A 60 18.38 0.65 -6.63
N SER A 61 18.35 -0.03 -7.79
CA SER A 61 19.47 -0.02 -8.74
C SER A 61 19.03 0.39 -10.13
N ALA A 62 19.00 1.70 -10.39
CA ALA A 62 19.48 2.36 -11.61
C ALA A 62 19.43 3.89 -11.44
#